data_AF-A0A7R8AN97-F1
#
_entry.id   AF-A0A7R8AN97-F1
#
_cell.length_a   1.000
_cell.length_b   1.000
_cell.length_c   1.000
_cell.angle_alpha   90.00
_cell.angle_beta   90.00
_cell.angle_gamma   90.00
#
_symmetry.space_group_name_H-M   'P 1'
#
loop_
_entity.id
_entity.type
_entity.pdbx_description
1 polymer ?
#
loop_
_entity_poly.entity_id
_entity_poly.type
_entity_poly.pdbx_seq_one_letter_code
_entity_poly.pdbx_strand_id
1 'polypeptide(L)'
;MSGKKGDSNGCRCHAVLQDFFANKISSPEAATKLAAAALPANSSASTVAERLSYLWQLIVKTACENREYQVKLVDVLMDLSRLPDITKPNDKKGQSEPLLVEGGRVWKDLPLLGPTVRDWWNLDIYPDTAPQERQKTTEMVVNLSRFTALLITAEEPSQQGTHGSRGWPSVKE
;
A
#
# COMPACT_ATOMS: atom_id res chain seq x y z
N MET A 1 30.26 -20.82 -9.11
CA MET A 1 29.76 -19.96 -8.02
C MET A 1 29.10 -18.74 -8.65
N SER A 2 27.79 -18.81 -8.90
CA SER A 2 27.04 -17.69 -9.49
C SER A 2 26.18 -17.07 -8.39
N GLY A 3 26.55 -15.88 -7.96
CA GLY A 3 25.89 -15.18 -6.86
C GLY A 3 24.49 -14.73 -7.27
N LYS A 4 23.46 -15.29 -6.64
CA LYS A 4 22.09 -14.75 -6.67
C LYS A 4 22.11 -13.36 -6.02
N LYS A 5 22.19 -12.32 -6.84
CA LYS A 5 21.95 -10.93 -6.44
C LYS A 5 20.48 -10.59 -6.69
N GLY A 6 19.59 -11.21 -5.93
CA GLY A 6 18.16 -10.98 -5.99
C GLY A 6 17.56 -11.34 -4.64
N ASP A 7 16.92 -10.37 -3.99
CA ASP A 7 16.04 -10.42 -2.79
C ASP A 7 16.39 -9.53 -1.58
N SER A 8 17.41 -8.67 -1.63
CA SER A 8 17.74 -7.84 -0.47
C SER A 8 16.66 -6.79 -0.10
N ASN A 9 15.81 -6.38 -1.04
CA ASN A 9 14.79 -5.35 -0.79
C ASN A 9 13.52 -5.94 -0.18
N GLY A 10 13.13 -7.13 -0.63
CA GLY A 10 11.95 -7.81 -0.12
C GLY A 10 12.07 -8.17 1.35
N CYS A 11 13.26 -8.65 1.74
CA CYS A 11 13.60 -8.90 3.14
C CYS A 11 13.50 -7.64 4.02
N ARG A 12 13.80 -6.45 3.48
CA ARG A 12 13.76 -5.18 4.24
C ARG A 12 12.34 -4.69 4.47
N CYS A 13 11.50 -4.64 3.44
CA CYS A 13 10.11 -4.26 3.60
C CYS A 13 9.37 -5.21 4.56
N HIS A 14 9.64 -6.51 4.44
CA HIS A 14 9.10 -7.51 5.37
C HIS A 14 9.53 -7.25 6.81
N ALA A 15 10.81 -6.96 7.07
CA ALA A 15 11.29 -6.66 8.42
C ALA A 15 10.60 -5.42 9.02
N VAL A 16 10.38 -4.37 8.22
CA VAL A 16 9.67 -3.17 8.67
C VAL A 16 8.23 -3.49 9.06
N LEU A 17 7.51 -4.28 8.25
CA LEU A 17 6.16 -4.72 8.59
C LEU A 17 6.12 -5.55 9.86
N GLN A 18 7.08 -6.46 10.06
CA GLN A 18 7.17 -7.27 11.29
C GLN A 18 7.36 -6.40 12.54
N ASP A 19 8.27 -5.41 12.49
CA ASP A 19 8.46 -4.49 13.61
C ASP A 19 7.21 -3.64 13.89
N PHE A 20 6.49 -3.24 12.84
CA PHE A 20 5.24 -2.49 12.98
C PHE A 20 4.09 -3.34 13.54
N PHE A 21 3.95 -4.59 13.08
CA PHE A 21 2.96 -5.52 13.63
C PHE A 21 3.23 -5.84 15.10
N ALA A 22 4.51 -5.94 15.47
CA ALA A 22 4.97 -6.09 16.85
C ALA A 22 4.87 -4.80 17.71
N ASN A 23 4.31 -3.70 17.18
CA ASN A 23 4.20 -2.39 17.84
C ASN A 23 5.54 -1.78 18.28
N LYS A 24 6.66 -2.16 17.63
CA LYS A 24 7.98 -1.57 17.94
C LYS A 24 8.18 -0.20 17.31
N ILE A 25 7.44 0.07 16.24
CA ILE A 25 7.48 1.34 15.50
C ILE A 25 6.05 1.83 15.26
N SER A 26 5.89 3.14 15.09
CA SER A 26 4.60 3.76 14.76
C SER A 26 4.25 3.63 13.27
N SER A 27 2.99 3.89 12.90
CA SER A 27 2.56 3.87 11.49
C SER A 27 3.32 4.87 10.60
N PRO A 28 3.49 6.16 10.99
CA PRO A 28 4.27 7.11 10.18
C PRO A 28 5.74 6.71 10.03
N GLU A 29 6.31 6.12 11.08
CA GLU A 29 7.69 5.61 11.05
C GLU A 29 7.80 4.39 10.12
N ALA A 30 6.84 3.47 10.17
CA ALA A 30 6.77 2.32 9.28
C ALA A 30 6.62 2.75 7.82
N ALA A 31 5.74 3.72 7.53
CA ALA A 31 5.58 4.30 6.19
C ALA A 31 6.90 4.87 5.65
N THR A 32 7.60 5.68 6.46
CA THR A 32 8.91 6.25 6.09
C THR A 32 9.95 5.16 5.82
N LYS A 33 10.03 4.15 6.70
CA LYS A 33 10.98 3.02 6.55
C LYS A 33 10.65 2.15 5.35
N LEU A 34 9.36 1.90 5.07
CA LEU A 34 8.91 1.16 3.88
C LEU A 34 9.24 1.91 2.60
N ALA A 35 8.97 3.22 2.55
CA ALA A 35 9.31 4.05 1.40
C ALA A 35 10.82 3.99 1.09
N ALA A 36 11.66 4.15 2.11
CA ALA A 36 13.11 4.06 1.97
C ALA A 36 13.60 2.66 1.58
N ALA A 37 12.95 1.60 2.06
CA ALA A 37 13.29 0.21 1.74
C ALA A 37 12.87 -0.17 0.32
N ALA A 38 11.68 0.27 -0.12
CA ALA A 38 11.14 -0.01 -1.44
C ALA A 38 11.89 0.79 -2.51
N LEU A 39 12.06 2.09 -2.29
CA LEU A 39 12.67 3.04 -3.22
C LEU A 39 13.89 3.74 -2.58
N PRO A 40 15.03 3.04 -2.47
CA PRO A 40 16.26 3.68 -2.00
C PRO A 40 16.68 4.79 -2.97
N ALA A 41 17.36 5.82 -2.45
CA ALA A 41 17.72 7.04 -3.18
C ALA A 41 18.53 6.83 -4.48
N ASN A 42 19.14 5.66 -4.66
CA ASN A 42 19.90 5.28 -5.84
C ASN A 42 19.13 4.36 -6.82
N SER A 43 17.80 4.27 -6.68
CA SER A 43 16.97 3.47 -7.58
C SER A 43 16.99 4.07 -8.99
N SER A 44 17.30 3.26 -10.00
CA SER A 44 17.12 3.67 -11.38
C SER A 44 15.63 3.78 -11.70
N ALA A 45 15.25 4.74 -12.56
CA ALA A 45 13.87 4.91 -13.01
C ALA A 45 13.26 3.61 -13.58
N SER A 46 14.08 2.78 -14.22
CA SER A 46 13.68 1.47 -14.77
C SER A 46 13.27 0.43 -13.72
N THR A 47 13.66 0.58 -12.45
CA THR A 47 13.35 -0.40 -11.39
C THR A 47 12.28 0.07 -10.41
N VAL A 48 11.82 1.32 -10.53
CA VAL A 48 10.84 1.91 -9.60
C VAL A 48 9.52 1.15 -9.64
N ALA A 49 8.98 0.90 -10.84
CA ALA A 49 7.71 0.20 -11.00
C ALA A 49 7.78 -1.23 -10.43
N GLU A 50 8.85 -1.98 -10.73
CA GLU A 50 9.06 -3.34 -10.20
C GLU A 50 9.10 -3.37 -8.67
N ARG A 51 9.79 -2.40 -8.05
CA ARG A 51 9.91 -2.28 -6.60
C ARG A 51 8.59 -1.90 -5.94
N LEU A 52 7.83 -1.01 -6.55
CA LEU A 52 6.48 -0.66 -6.09
C LEU A 52 5.54 -1.84 -6.22
N SER A 53 5.54 -2.54 -7.36
CA SER A 53 4.77 -3.78 -7.55
C SER A 53 5.08 -4.80 -6.45
N TYR A 54 6.36 -4.98 -6.11
CA TYR A 54 6.74 -5.86 -5.00
C TYR A 54 6.18 -5.40 -3.65
N LEU A 55 6.30 -4.10 -3.33
CA LEU A 55 5.76 -3.55 -2.09
C LEU A 55 4.24 -3.77 -1.99
N TRP A 56 3.51 -3.51 -3.06
CA TRP A 56 2.05 -3.70 -3.09
C TRP A 56 1.68 -5.18 -2.99
N GLN A 57 2.37 -6.06 -3.69
CA GLN A 57 2.16 -7.50 -3.55
C GLN A 57 2.39 -7.96 -2.12
N LEU A 58 3.44 -7.48 -1.45
CA LEU A 58 3.72 -7.80 -0.05
C LEU A 58 2.59 -7.33 0.87
N ILE A 59 2.14 -6.08 0.74
CA ILE A 59 1.06 -5.51 1.56
C ILE A 59 -0.26 -6.27 1.33
N VAL A 60 -0.66 -6.45 0.07
CA VAL A 60 -1.91 -7.13 -0.29
C VAL A 60 -1.88 -8.59 0.17
N LYS A 61 -0.78 -9.32 -0.10
CA LYS A 61 -0.61 -10.69 0.39
C LYS A 61 -0.75 -10.77 1.91
N THR A 62 -0.07 -9.87 2.62
CA THR A 62 -0.12 -9.84 4.10
C THR A 62 -1.55 -9.61 4.60
N ALA A 63 -2.30 -8.72 3.95
CA ALA A 63 -3.71 -8.46 4.27
C ALA A 63 -4.62 -9.66 3.98
N CYS A 64 -4.35 -10.42 2.92
CA CYS A 64 -5.08 -11.66 2.58
C CYS A 64 -4.79 -12.78 3.60
N GLU A 65 -3.55 -12.90 4.05
CA GLU A 65 -3.11 -13.99 4.94
C GLU A 65 -3.36 -13.69 6.43
N ASN A 66 -3.42 -12.42 6.84
CA ASN A 66 -3.47 -12.02 8.25
C ASN A 66 -4.54 -10.95 8.49
N ARG A 67 -5.71 -11.38 8.94
CA ARG A 67 -6.90 -10.54 9.14
C ARG A 67 -6.69 -9.48 10.23
N GLU A 68 -5.88 -9.78 11.23
CA GLU A 68 -5.55 -8.96 12.39
C GLU A 68 -4.67 -7.74 12.04
N TYR A 69 -3.92 -7.80 10.94
CA TYR A 69 -3.02 -6.71 10.52
C TYR A 69 -3.66 -5.75 9.53
N GLN A 70 -4.88 -6.01 9.06
CA GLN A 70 -5.52 -5.22 8.00
C GLN A 70 -5.70 -3.74 8.37
N VAL A 71 -6.14 -3.43 9.59
CA VAL A 71 -6.31 -2.02 10.04
C VAL A 71 -4.96 -1.31 10.05
N LYS A 72 -3.93 -1.95 10.63
CA LYS A 72 -2.55 -1.45 10.64
C LYS A 72 -2.01 -1.21 9.23
N LEU A 73 -2.27 -2.12 8.30
CA LEU A 73 -1.85 -1.98 6.91
C LEU A 73 -2.52 -0.79 6.22
N VAL A 74 -3.80 -0.53 6.52
CA VAL A 74 -4.51 0.68 6.06
C VAL A 74 -3.88 1.93 6.65
N ASP A 75 -3.59 1.97 7.95
CA ASP A 75 -2.93 3.12 8.59
C ASP A 75 -1.59 3.45 7.90
N VAL A 76 -0.79 2.44 7.60
CA VAL A 76 0.49 2.61 6.91
C VAL A 76 0.32 3.09 5.47
N LEU A 77 -0.70 2.62 4.75
CA LEU A 77 -1.01 3.13 3.40
C LEU A 77 -1.44 4.60 3.44
N MET A 78 -2.20 5.00 4.47
CA MET A 78 -2.60 6.39 4.68
C MET A 78 -1.41 7.28 5.06
N ASP A 79 -0.46 6.77 5.84
CA ASP A 79 0.75 7.52 6.15
C ASP A 79 1.74 7.53 4.98
N LEU A 80 1.79 6.48 4.18
CA LEU A 80 2.53 6.45 2.91
C LEU A 80 2.00 7.53 1.96
N SER A 81 0.68 7.69 1.82
CA SER A 81 0.10 8.68 0.90
C SER A 81 0.37 10.14 1.26
N ARG A 82 0.79 10.38 2.51
CA ARG A 82 1.19 11.69 3.02
C ARG A 82 2.68 11.99 2.88
N LEU A 83 3.49 11.04 2.42
CA LEU A 83 4.91 11.26 2.22
C LEU A 83 5.17 12.28 1.10
N PRO A 84 6.25 13.05 1.19
CA PRO A 84 6.60 14.03 0.17
C PRO A 84 6.88 13.35 -1.18
N ASP A 85 6.57 14.07 -2.26
CA ASP A 85 6.82 13.58 -3.61
C ASP A 85 8.31 13.24 -3.81
N ILE A 86 8.57 12.06 -4.36
CA ILE A 86 9.91 11.72 -4.85
C ILE A 86 10.14 12.56 -6.09
N THR A 87 11.24 13.30 -6.15
CA THR A 87 11.57 14.09 -7.33
C THR A 87 12.67 13.43 -8.13
N LYS A 88 12.62 13.55 -9.46
CA LYS A 88 13.72 13.09 -10.32
C LYS A 88 14.97 13.92 -10.02
N PRO A 89 16.17 13.31 -9.96
CA PRO A 89 17.41 14.09 -9.98
C PRO A 89 17.41 14.89 -11.29
N ASN A 90 17.32 16.22 -11.21
CA ASN A 90 17.27 17.06 -12.41
C ASN A 90 18.68 17.51 -12.80
N ASP A 91 19.04 17.30 -14.08
CA ASP A 91 20.32 17.76 -14.65
C ASP A 91 20.28 19.24 -15.08
N LYS A 92 19.11 19.92 -15.07
CA LYS A 92 19.01 21.32 -15.52
C LYS A 92 18.01 22.17 -14.70
N LYS A 93 18.56 23.15 -13.98
CA LYS A 93 17.92 24.35 -13.44
C LYS A 93 16.67 24.14 -12.57
N GLY A 94 16.89 23.77 -11.31
CA GLY A 94 16.16 24.31 -10.16
C GLY A 94 14.68 23.96 -9.95
N GLN A 95 14.02 23.26 -10.88
CA GLN A 95 12.68 22.70 -10.66
C GLN A 95 12.76 21.18 -10.69
N SER A 96 12.55 20.55 -9.54
CA SER A 96 12.57 19.09 -9.42
C SER A 96 11.16 18.58 -9.75
N GLU A 97 11.01 17.90 -10.88
CA GLU A 97 9.72 17.30 -11.26
C GLU A 97 9.41 16.06 -10.42
N PRO A 98 8.15 15.83 -10.03
CA PRO A 98 7.77 14.62 -9.33
C PRO A 98 7.99 13.39 -10.21
N LEU A 99 8.43 12.30 -9.59
CA LEU A 99 8.50 10.99 -10.20
C LEU A 99 7.08 10.46 -10.37
N LEU A 100 6.70 10.25 -11.63
CA LEU A 100 5.41 9.68 -12.00
C LEU A 100 5.59 8.21 -12.41
N VAL A 101 4.70 7.36 -11.94
CA VAL A 101 4.59 5.94 -12.31
C VAL A 101 3.16 5.72 -12.78
N GLU A 102 2.98 5.26 -14.00
CA GLU A 102 1.64 5.12 -14.64
C GLU A 102 0.79 6.40 -14.55
N GLY A 103 1.43 7.58 -14.65
CA GLY A 103 0.76 8.88 -14.59
C GLY A 103 0.42 9.39 -13.19
N GLY A 104 0.67 8.61 -12.13
CA GLY A 104 0.43 9.00 -10.73
C GLY A 104 1.72 9.31 -9.95
N ARG A 105 1.62 10.18 -8.96
CA ARG A 105 2.67 10.45 -7.96
C ARG A 105 2.81 9.23 -7.05
N VAL A 106 4.05 8.79 -6.86
CA VAL A 106 4.37 7.51 -6.20
C VAL A 106 3.67 7.32 -4.85
N TRP A 107 3.71 8.32 -3.98
CA TRP A 107 3.15 8.19 -2.64
C TRP A 107 1.71 8.66 -2.59
N LYS A 108 1.43 9.86 -3.09
CA LYS A 108 0.08 10.44 -3.07
C LYS A 108 -0.97 9.58 -3.77
N ASP A 109 -0.64 9.03 -4.93
CA ASP A 109 -1.61 8.33 -5.78
C ASP A 109 -1.49 6.80 -5.69
N LEU A 110 -0.48 6.29 -4.96
CA LEU A 110 -0.20 4.86 -4.75
C LEU A 110 -0.33 4.04 -6.06
N PRO A 111 0.38 4.41 -7.14
CA PRO A 111 0.21 3.78 -8.44
C PRO A 111 0.53 2.30 -8.35
N LEU A 112 -0.18 1.48 -9.14
CA LEU A 112 -0.10 0.01 -9.16
C LEU A 112 -0.77 -0.72 -7.98
N LEU A 113 -1.17 -0.04 -6.90
CA LEU A 113 -1.89 -0.68 -5.80
C LEU A 113 -3.25 -1.23 -6.25
N GLY A 114 -4.05 -0.42 -6.95
CA GLY A 114 -5.36 -0.85 -7.49
C GLY A 114 -5.27 -2.04 -8.44
N PRO A 115 -4.39 -2.00 -9.48
CA PRO A 115 -4.09 -3.16 -10.30
C PRO A 115 -3.69 -4.41 -9.50
N THR A 116 -2.83 -4.25 -8.48
CA THR A 116 -2.42 -5.37 -7.62
C THR A 116 -3.62 -5.96 -6.88
N VAL A 117 -4.47 -5.14 -6.26
CA VAL A 117 -5.70 -5.62 -5.58
C VAL A 117 -6.59 -6.40 -6.56
N ARG A 118 -6.78 -5.89 -7.78
CA ARG A 118 -7.57 -6.57 -8.82
C ARG A 118 -6.97 -7.93 -9.19
N ASP A 119 -5.65 -8.04 -9.31
CA ASP A 119 -5.00 -9.31 -9.64
C ASP A 119 -5.24 -10.37 -8.55
N TRP A 120 -5.28 -9.95 -7.28
CA TRP A 120 -5.63 -10.82 -6.16
C TRP A 120 -7.12 -11.15 -6.06
N TRP A 121 -8.00 -10.36 -6.68
CA TRP A 121 -9.41 -10.71 -6.83
C TRP A 121 -9.64 -11.77 -7.89
N ASN A 122 -8.76 -11.85 -8.89
CA ASN A 122 -8.81 -12.86 -9.96
C ASN A 122 -8.19 -14.20 -9.53
N LEU A 123 -8.14 -14.51 -8.24
CA LEU A 123 -7.74 -15.83 -7.76
C LEU A 123 -8.84 -16.84 -8.10
N ASP A 124 -8.54 -17.75 -9.01
CA ASP A 124 -9.49 -18.77 -9.44
C ASP A 124 -9.86 -19.71 -8.29
N ILE A 125 -11.17 -19.78 -7.99
CA ILE A 125 -11.74 -20.82 -7.12
C ILE A 125 -12.22 -21.94 -8.04
N TYR A 126 -11.34 -22.89 -8.35
CA TYR A 126 -11.71 -24.05 -9.15
C TYR A 126 -12.53 -25.03 -8.31
N PRO A 127 -13.74 -25.45 -8.76
CA PRO A 127 -14.58 -26.38 -8.02
C PRO A 127 -13.90 -27.74 -7.80
N ASP A 128 -12.97 -28.13 -8.69
CA ASP A 128 -12.30 -29.43 -8.65
C ASP A 128 -11.04 -29.47 -7.75
N THR A 129 -10.65 -28.35 -7.14
CA THR A 129 -9.50 -28.32 -6.21
C THR A 129 -9.84 -28.95 -4.86
N ALA A 130 -8.80 -29.34 -4.10
CA ALA A 130 -9.00 -29.99 -2.80
C ALA A 130 -9.81 -29.07 -1.86
N PRO A 131 -10.71 -29.60 -1.01
CA PRO A 131 -11.53 -28.78 -0.13
C PRO A 131 -10.75 -27.78 0.73
N GLN A 132 -9.56 -28.17 1.19
CA GLN A 132 -8.67 -27.30 1.98
C GLN A 132 -8.11 -26.13 1.16
N GLU A 133 -7.75 -26.36 -0.09
CA GLU A 133 -7.26 -25.32 -1.00
C GLU A 133 -8.38 -24.34 -1.34
N ARG A 134 -9.58 -24.86 -1.65
CA ARG A 134 -10.78 -24.01 -1.86
C ARG A 134 -11.10 -23.16 -0.65
N GLN A 135 -11.05 -23.73 0.55
CA GLN A 135 -11.29 -23.00 1.79
C GLN A 135 -10.26 -21.88 1.98
N LYS A 136 -8.97 -22.18 1.77
CA LYS A 136 -7.90 -21.17 1.85
C LYS A 136 -8.10 -20.03 0.84
N THR A 137 -8.40 -20.34 -0.42
CA THR A 137 -8.65 -19.30 -1.43
C THR A 137 -9.89 -18.47 -1.09
N THR A 138 -10.95 -19.11 -0.57
CA THR A 138 -12.16 -18.42 -0.10
C THR A 138 -11.82 -17.43 1.02
N GLU A 139 -11.05 -17.86 2.02
CA GLU A 139 -10.60 -16.99 3.11
C GLU A 139 -9.76 -15.81 2.62
N MET A 140 -8.86 -16.04 1.66
CA MET A 140 -8.06 -14.98 1.05
C MET A 140 -8.93 -13.94 0.34
N VAL A 141 -9.94 -14.36 -0.44
CA VAL A 141 -10.87 -13.46 -1.13
C VAL A 141 -11.74 -12.66 -0.15
N VAL A 142 -12.22 -13.31 0.92
CA VAL A 142 -12.97 -12.64 2.00
C VAL A 142 -12.10 -11.59 2.69
N ASN A 143 -10.86 -11.96 3.05
CA ASN A 143 -9.92 -11.07 3.71
C ASN A 143 -9.55 -9.89 2.80
N LEU A 144 -9.30 -10.12 1.51
CA LEU A 144 -9.05 -9.07 0.53
C LEU A 144 -10.22 -8.09 0.45
N SER A 145 -11.44 -8.60 0.32
CA SER A 145 -12.66 -7.77 0.22
C SER A 145 -12.85 -6.90 1.47
N ARG A 146 -12.58 -7.45 2.66
CA ARG A 146 -12.59 -6.68 3.91
C ARG A 146 -11.51 -5.61 3.94
N PHE A 147 -10.28 -5.94 3.54
CA PHE A 147 -9.17 -4.99 3.49
C PHE A 147 -9.46 -3.83 2.53
N THR A 148 -9.98 -4.13 1.33
CA THR A 148 -10.39 -3.11 0.36
C THR A 148 -11.51 -2.23 0.89
N ALA A 149 -12.51 -2.80 1.58
CA ALA A 149 -13.54 -2.02 2.23
C ALA A 149 -12.96 -1.05 3.27
N LEU A 150 -12.07 -1.54 4.15
CA LEU A 150 -11.39 -0.69 5.14
C LEU A 150 -10.61 0.45 4.48
N LEU A 151 -9.86 0.16 3.42
CA LEU A 151 -9.07 1.15 2.69
C LEU A 151 -9.94 2.23 2.04
N ILE A 152 -11.08 1.86 1.44
CA ILE A 152 -12.00 2.81 0.79
C ILE A 152 -12.72 3.68 1.83
N THR A 153 -13.03 3.12 2.99
CA THR A 153 -13.68 3.85 4.09
C THR A 153 -12.72 4.64 4.97
N ALA A 154 -11.40 4.51 4.75
CA ALA A 154 -10.42 5.25 5.50
C ALA A 154 -10.51 6.73 5.12
N GLU A 155 -11.15 7.52 5.99
CA GLU A 155 -11.18 8.96 5.82
C GLU A 155 -9.78 9.52 6.10
N GLU A 156 -9.33 10.47 5.28
CA GLU A 156 -8.34 11.42 5.80
C GLU A 156 -9.00 12.13 6.99
N PRO A 157 -8.36 12.18 8.18
CA PRO A 157 -8.88 12.98 9.27
C PRO A 157 -8.91 14.42 8.75
N SER A 158 -10.12 14.86 8.38
CA SER A 158 -10.39 16.22 7.98
C SER A 158 -9.78 17.09 9.06
N GLN A 159 -8.84 17.97 8.69
CA GLN A 159 -8.36 19.00 9.60
C GLN A 159 -9.62 19.68 10.15
N GLN A 160 -9.93 19.45 11.42
CA GLN A 160 -11.04 20.10 12.11
C GLN A 160 -10.66 21.57 12.29
N GLY A 161 -10.78 22.32 11.20
CA GLY A 161 -10.96 23.75 11.18
C GLY A 161 -12.44 24.01 11.44
N THR A 162 -12.73 24.62 12.57
CA THR A 162 -14.00 25.25 12.94
C THR A 162 -14.71 25.90 11.76
N HIS A 163 -15.84 25.36 11.29
CA HIS A 163 -16.95 26.19 10.81
C HIS A 163 -18.27 25.40 10.66
N GLY A 164 -19.24 25.78 11.48
CA GLY A 164 -20.67 25.87 11.10
C GLY A 164 -21.43 24.57 10.87
N SER A 165 -22.16 24.14 11.90
CA SER A 165 -23.36 23.32 11.77
C SER A 165 -24.25 23.81 10.62
N ARG A 166 -24.30 23.04 9.52
CA ARG A 166 -25.36 23.16 8.52
C ARG A 166 -26.42 22.12 8.86
N GLY A 167 -27.45 22.59 9.56
CA GLY A 167 -28.68 21.84 9.76
C GLY A 167 -29.33 21.50 8.43
N TRP A 168 -29.90 20.30 8.35
CA TRP A 168 -30.79 19.90 7.28
C TRP A 168 -32.12 20.68 7.39
N PRO A 169 -32.69 21.16 6.29
CA PRO A 169 -34.03 21.73 6.31
C PRO A 169 -35.05 20.61 6.53
N SER A 170 -35.78 20.68 7.65
CA SER A 170 -37.00 19.89 7.83
C SER A 170 -38.03 20.30 6.79
N VAL A 171 -38.44 19.35 5.96
CA VAL A 171 -39.63 19.46 5.12
C VAL A 171 -40.83 19.40 6.07
N LYS A 172 -41.65 20.45 6.09
CA LYS A 172 -42.95 20.43 6.75
C LYS A 172 -43.96 19.86 5.76
N GLU A 173 -44.64 18.79 6.15
CA GLU A 173 -45.92 18.38 5.57
C GLU A 173 -47.05 19.29 6.06
#